data_AF-A0A382M759-F1
#
_entry.id   AF-A0A382M759-F1
#
_cell.length_a   1.000
_cell.length_b   1.000
_cell.length_c   1.000
_cell.angle_alpha   90.00
_cell.angle_beta   90.00
_cell.angle_gamma   90.00
#
_symmetry.space_group_name_H-M   'P 1'
#
loop_
_entity.id
_entity.type
_entity.pdbx_description
1 polymer ?
#
loop_
_entity_poly.entity_id
_entity_poly.type
_entity_poly.pdbx_seq_one_letter_code
_entity_poly.pdbx_strand_id
1 'polypeptide(L)'
;MVEHVTVYRQEGKYAGWPANYGIWSWDDEIVVGFTLGYHQSDAGFHTRDRSRPFVTMQARSLDGGKTWSVQNMPCQTPGDRGLSADEHVQKSLEIGQSSELNQGLNICNGDINFAHPDFALMCARTGLAGGAVSWFYTSIDRCHTWAGPYRLPMFGFRGIAARTDYLVTNQETCSLFLTAAKSDDKEGRV
;
A
#
# COMPACT_ATOMS: atom_id res chain seq x y z
N MET A 1 -18.31 -2.77 -24.41
CA MET A 1 -19.32 -2.45 -23.38
C MET A 1 -18.55 -2.09 -22.12
N VAL A 2 -18.95 -1.05 -21.39
CA VAL A 2 -18.33 -0.68 -20.11
C VAL A 2 -19.31 -1.09 -19.01
N GLU A 3 -18.84 -1.78 -17.98
CA GLU A 3 -19.65 -2.24 -16.86
C GLU A 3 -19.10 -1.75 -15.52
N HIS A 4 -19.97 -1.63 -14.53
CA HIS A 4 -19.61 -1.31 -13.14
C HIS A 4 -19.75 -2.56 -12.28
N VAL A 5 -18.68 -2.94 -11.58
CA VAL A 5 -18.65 -4.09 -10.68
C VAL A 5 -18.31 -3.62 -9.26
N THR A 6 -18.88 -4.29 -8.25
CA THR A 6 -18.54 -4.05 -6.85
C THR A 6 -17.46 -5.04 -6.42
N VAL A 7 -16.26 -4.54 -6.08
CA VAL A 7 -15.15 -5.36 -5.55
C VAL A 7 -15.38 -5.73 -4.08
N TYR A 8 -15.81 -4.75 -3.27
CA TYR A 8 -16.11 -4.95 -1.86
C TYR A 8 -17.22 -4.00 -1.40
N ARG A 9 -18.17 -4.53 -0.62
CA ARG A 9 -19.20 -3.74 0.07
C ARG A 9 -19.64 -4.46 1.33
N GLN A 10 -19.58 -3.76 2.45
CA GLN A 10 -20.15 -4.22 3.71
C GLN A 10 -20.71 -3.01 4.47
N GLU A 11 -21.91 -3.15 5.02
CA GLU A 11 -22.53 -2.11 5.84
C GLU A 11 -21.66 -1.77 7.07
N GLY A 12 -21.55 -0.48 7.40
CA GLY A 12 -20.73 0.02 8.50
C GLY A 12 -19.21 -0.01 8.26
N LYS A 13 -18.75 -0.45 7.08
CA LYS A 13 -17.31 -0.48 6.74
C LYS A 13 -16.91 0.67 5.82
N TYR A 14 -15.67 1.10 5.97
CA TYR A 14 -15.01 2.07 5.09
C TYR A 14 -13.89 1.36 4.32
N ALA A 15 -14.11 1.05 3.05
CA ALA A 15 -13.08 0.50 2.16
C ALA A 15 -12.52 1.62 1.29
N GLY A 16 -11.21 1.85 1.34
CA GLY A 16 -10.63 3.05 0.75
C GLY A 16 -9.17 2.93 0.32
N TRP A 17 -8.76 4.00 -0.37
CA TRP A 17 -7.39 4.28 -0.84
C TRP A 17 -6.69 3.14 -1.62
N PRO A 18 -7.34 2.49 -2.60
CA PRO A 18 -6.66 1.47 -3.41
C PRO A 18 -5.43 2.01 -4.16
N ALA A 19 -5.44 3.31 -4.50
CA ALA A 19 -4.32 4.00 -5.13
C ALA A 19 -3.06 4.10 -4.26
N ASN A 20 -3.16 3.90 -2.93
CA ASN A 20 -1.98 3.84 -2.06
C ASN A 20 -1.29 2.46 -2.12
N TYR A 21 -1.96 1.45 -2.69
CA TYR A 21 -1.50 0.05 -2.70
C TYR A 21 -1.10 -0.43 -4.08
N GLY A 22 -1.98 -0.38 -5.07
CA GLY A 22 -1.70 -0.89 -6.42
C GLY A 22 -2.71 -1.92 -6.92
N ILE A 23 -2.63 -2.16 -8.22
CA ILE A 23 -3.43 -3.12 -8.96
C ILE A 23 -2.51 -3.83 -9.97
N TRP A 24 -2.62 -5.15 -10.07
CA TRP A 24 -1.82 -6.00 -10.94
C TRP A 24 -2.73 -6.91 -11.75
N SER A 25 -2.30 -7.26 -12.97
CA SER A 25 -3.08 -8.08 -13.90
C SER A 25 -2.18 -9.10 -14.60
N TRP A 26 -2.66 -10.34 -14.69
CA TRP A 26 -2.07 -11.45 -15.44
C TRP A 26 -3.19 -12.08 -16.27
N ASP A 27 -3.38 -11.61 -17.49
CA ASP A 27 -4.55 -11.92 -18.31
C ASP A 27 -5.88 -11.64 -17.56
N ASP A 28 -6.70 -12.65 -17.31
CA ASP A 28 -7.98 -12.54 -16.59
C ASP A 28 -7.83 -12.45 -15.05
N GLU A 29 -6.63 -12.69 -14.52
CA GLU A 29 -6.36 -12.58 -13.09
C GLU A 29 -6.00 -11.15 -12.71
N ILE A 30 -6.70 -10.58 -11.73
CA ILE A 30 -6.49 -9.20 -11.26
C ILE A 30 -6.39 -9.22 -9.74
N VAL A 31 -5.41 -8.50 -9.19
CA VAL A 31 -5.30 -8.27 -7.74
C VAL A 31 -5.26 -6.77 -7.46
N VAL A 32 -6.05 -6.30 -6.49
CA VAL A 32 -6.04 -4.90 -6.02
C VAL A 32 -5.90 -4.85 -4.50
N GLY A 33 -4.99 -4.03 -4.00
CA GLY A 33 -4.86 -3.73 -2.57
C GLY A 33 -5.73 -2.56 -2.13
N PHE A 34 -6.21 -2.58 -0.89
CA PHE A 34 -6.95 -1.46 -0.30
C PHE A 34 -6.91 -1.55 1.23
N THR A 35 -7.41 -0.52 1.91
CA THR A 35 -7.55 -0.55 3.36
C THR A 35 -9.02 -0.65 3.78
N LEU A 36 -9.26 -1.34 4.89
CA LEU A 36 -10.58 -1.55 5.45
C LEU A 36 -10.65 -1.04 6.88
N GLY A 37 -11.58 -0.11 7.13
CA GLY A 37 -11.89 0.41 8.46
C GLY A 37 -13.40 0.46 8.68
N TYR A 38 -13.82 1.41 9.52
CA TYR A 38 -15.21 1.59 9.89
C TYR A 38 -15.72 2.91 9.37
N HIS A 39 -16.95 2.91 8.86
CA HIS A 39 -17.63 4.12 8.40
C HIS A 39 -18.14 4.91 9.62
N GLN A 40 -18.02 6.23 9.55
CA GLN A 40 -18.61 7.15 10.52
C GLN A 40 -19.23 8.33 9.78
N SER A 41 -20.56 8.41 9.75
CA SER A 41 -21.32 9.32 8.89
C SER A 41 -21.06 10.80 9.15
N ASP A 42 -20.73 11.17 10.39
CA ASP A 42 -20.52 12.55 10.85
C ASP A 42 -19.04 12.96 10.88
N ALA A 43 -18.13 12.13 10.35
CA ALA A 43 -16.68 12.39 10.37
C ALA A 43 -16.17 13.34 9.27
N GLY A 44 -17.06 13.99 8.49
CA GLY A 44 -16.69 14.96 7.46
C GLY A 44 -15.97 14.33 6.26
N PHE A 45 -14.87 14.95 5.80
CA PHE A 45 -14.10 14.45 4.65
C PHE A 45 -13.46 13.10 4.96
N HIS A 46 -13.68 12.13 4.05
CA HIS A 46 -13.44 10.69 4.27
C HIS A 46 -14.16 10.19 5.54
N THR A 47 -15.47 9.92 5.45
CA THR A 47 -16.37 9.53 6.57
C THR A 47 -15.99 8.20 7.21
N ARG A 48 -14.96 8.22 8.05
CA ARG A 48 -14.33 7.05 8.67
C ARG A 48 -14.18 7.26 10.17
N ASP A 49 -14.26 6.18 10.93
CA ASP A 49 -13.95 6.19 12.34
C ASP A 49 -12.43 6.18 12.55
N ARG A 50 -11.90 7.33 12.97
CA ARG A 50 -10.45 7.53 13.19
C ARG A 50 -9.95 6.88 14.49
N SER A 51 -10.85 6.49 15.39
CA SER A 51 -10.53 5.89 16.68
C SER A 51 -10.28 4.38 16.60
N ARG A 52 -10.47 3.79 15.41
CA ARG A 52 -10.33 2.36 15.15
C ARG A 52 -9.25 2.10 14.09
N PRO A 53 -8.54 0.97 14.18
CA PRO A 53 -7.47 0.67 13.23
C PRO A 53 -8.04 0.34 11.85
N PHE A 54 -7.24 0.62 10.83
CA PHE A 54 -7.42 0.03 9.51
C PHE A 54 -6.76 -1.35 9.43
N VAL A 55 -7.28 -2.19 8.53
CA VAL A 55 -6.71 -3.49 8.15
C VAL A 55 -6.34 -3.44 6.68
N THR A 56 -5.16 -3.93 6.35
CA THR A 56 -4.73 -4.06 4.95
C THR A 56 -5.41 -5.25 4.28
N MET A 57 -6.08 -5.01 3.16
CA MET A 57 -6.82 -5.99 2.40
C MET A 57 -6.30 -6.13 0.97
N GLN A 58 -6.55 -7.28 0.36
CA GLN A 58 -6.48 -7.43 -1.10
C GLN A 58 -7.72 -8.15 -1.62
N ALA A 59 -8.12 -7.81 -2.84
CA ALA A 59 -9.16 -8.50 -3.59
C ALA A 59 -8.56 -9.13 -4.85
N ARG A 60 -9.00 -10.34 -5.21
CA ARG A 60 -8.58 -11.09 -6.40
C ARG A 60 -9.78 -11.43 -7.27
N SER A 61 -9.64 -11.21 -8.56
CA SER A 61 -10.51 -11.74 -9.62
C SER A 61 -9.74 -12.77 -10.44
N LEU A 62 -10.45 -13.79 -10.95
CA LEU A 62 -9.92 -14.80 -11.87
C LEU A 62 -10.66 -14.82 -13.22
N ASP A 63 -11.59 -13.90 -13.44
CA ASP A 63 -12.51 -13.91 -14.59
C ASP A 63 -12.60 -12.54 -15.29
N GLY A 64 -11.51 -11.78 -15.27
CA GLY A 64 -11.40 -10.47 -15.92
C GLY A 64 -12.10 -9.33 -15.17
N GLY A 65 -12.38 -9.52 -13.88
CA GLY A 65 -12.95 -8.50 -12.99
C GLY A 65 -14.45 -8.64 -12.74
N LYS A 66 -15.06 -9.78 -13.11
CA LYS A 66 -16.52 -10.01 -12.96
C LYS A 66 -16.86 -10.47 -11.55
N THR A 67 -16.04 -11.34 -10.96
CA THR A 67 -16.19 -11.81 -9.58
C THR A 67 -14.93 -11.57 -8.76
N TRP A 68 -15.10 -11.31 -7.46
CA TRP A 68 -14.01 -10.92 -6.57
C TRP A 68 -14.03 -11.72 -5.26
N SER A 69 -12.86 -12.21 -4.86
CA SER A 69 -12.60 -12.80 -3.54
C SER A 69 -11.73 -11.84 -2.73
N VAL A 70 -12.12 -11.57 -1.48
CA VAL A 70 -11.45 -10.56 -0.62
C VAL A 70 -10.86 -11.23 0.61
N GLN A 71 -9.64 -10.87 0.96
CA GLN A 71 -8.93 -11.37 2.14
C GLN A 71 -8.05 -10.30 2.79
N ASN A 72 -7.64 -10.53 4.04
CA ASN A 72 -6.51 -9.80 4.60
C ASN A 72 -5.30 -10.02 3.70
N MET A 73 -4.54 -8.98 3.43
CA MET A 73 -3.34 -9.11 2.61
C MET A 73 -2.33 -10.02 3.33
N PRO A 74 -1.78 -11.06 2.66
CA PRO A 74 -0.87 -12.02 3.26
C PRO A 74 0.55 -11.44 3.32
N CYS A 75 0.70 -10.34 4.05
CA CYS A 75 1.96 -9.63 4.24
C CYS A 75 2.17 -9.30 5.72
N GLN A 76 3.44 -9.16 6.13
CA GLN A 76 3.77 -8.64 7.45
C GLN A 76 3.60 -7.11 7.45
N THR A 77 2.72 -6.61 8.30
CA THR A 77 2.54 -5.16 8.50
C THR A 77 3.27 -4.70 9.77
N PRO A 78 4.08 -3.62 9.75
CA PRO A 78 4.71 -3.11 10.96
C PRO A 78 3.68 -2.75 12.04
N GLY A 79 3.87 -3.30 13.25
CA GLY A 79 3.00 -3.08 14.40
C GLY A 79 1.55 -3.57 14.24
N ASP A 80 1.29 -4.53 13.34
CA ASP A 80 -0.05 -5.07 13.04
C ASP A 80 -1.08 -4.00 12.68
N ARG A 81 -0.64 -2.97 11.95
CA ARG A 81 -1.44 -1.79 11.57
C ARG A 81 -1.64 -1.72 10.06
N GLY A 82 -2.77 -1.17 9.63
CA GLY A 82 -3.11 -0.99 8.20
C GLY A 82 -2.14 -0.04 7.49
N LEU A 83 -1.63 -0.46 6.33
CA LEU A 83 -0.61 0.25 5.55
C LEU A 83 -1.13 1.56 4.93
N SER A 84 -0.25 2.56 4.81
CA SER A 84 -0.45 3.75 3.97
C SER A 84 -1.72 4.56 4.27
N ALA A 85 -2.10 4.66 5.55
CA ALA A 85 -3.30 5.36 6.00
C ALA A 85 -3.15 6.09 7.35
N ASP A 86 -1.93 6.42 7.80
CA ASP A 86 -1.71 7.04 9.12
C ASP A 86 -2.43 8.38 9.26
N GLU A 87 -2.48 9.21 8.20
CA GLU A 87 -3.22 10.48 8.19
C GLU A 87 -4.74 10.31 8.36
N HIS A 88 -5.20 9.06 8.30
CA HIS A 88 -6.59 8.69 8.38
C HIS A 88 -7.03 8.09 9.71
N VAL A 89 -6.11 7.90 10.66
CA VAL A 89 -6.42 7.44 12.03
C VAL A 89 -6.05 8.50 13.07
N GLN A 90 -6.25 8.19 14.35
CA GLN A 90 -5.69 8.93 15.46
C GLN A 90 -4.22 8.54 15.70
N LYS A 91 -3.44 9.45 16.31
CA LYS A 91 -1.99 9.31 16.51
C LYS A 91 -1.57 7.95 17.09
N SER A 92 -2.28 7.46 18.10
CA SER A 92 -1.96 6.20 18.79
C SER A 92 -2.07 4.95 17.90
N LEU A 93 -2.76 5.06 16.76
CA LEU A 93 -2.98 3.97 15.80
C LEU A 93 -2.11 4.07 14.53
N GLU A 94 -1.34 5.15 14.36
CA GLU A 94 -0.45 5.35 13.20
C GLU A 94 0.70 4.33 13.19
N ILE A 95 0.99 3.68 12.05
CA ILE A 95 2.13 2.77 11.91
C ILE A 95 3.43 3.45 12.36
N GLY A 96 3.59 4.76 12.09
CA GLY A 96 4.74 5.54 12.53
C GLY A 96 4.99 5.57 14.05
N GLN A 97 4.08 5.09 14.90
CA GLN A 97 4.28 4.91 16.34
C GLN A 97 4.68 3.48 16.74
N SER A 98 4.78 2.55 15.79
CA SER A 98 5.15 1.16 16.05
C SER A 98 6.63 1.01 16.42
N SER A 99 6.93 0.06 17.30
CA SER A 99 8.30 -0.31 17.70
C SER A 99 9.12 -0.81 16.51
N GLU A 100 8.49 -1.51 15.58
CA GLU A 100 9.10 -2.12 14.41
C GLU A 100 9.68 -1.05 13.46
N LEU A 101 8.94 0.02 13.19
CA LEU A 101 9.49 1.14 12.41
C LEU A 101 10.62 1.86 13.14
N ASN A 102 10.55 1.95 14.47
CA ASN A 102 11.60 2.58 15.28
C ASN A 102 12.90 1.76 15.32
N GLN A 103 12.80 0.42 15.27
CA GLN A 103 13.96 -0.48 15.23
C GLN A 103 14.60 -0.54 13.83
N GLY A 104 13.86 -0.15 12.79
CA GLY A 104 14.31 -0.12 11.41
C GLY A 104 13.82 -1.34 10.63
N LEU A 105 13.38 -1.08 9.39
CA LEU A 105 12.90 -2.12 8.48
C LEU A 105 14.05 -2.89 7.83
N ASN A 106 13.76 -4.08 7.32
CA ASN A 106 14.74 -4.96 6.70
C ASN A 106 15.41 -4.29 5.47
N ILE A 107 16.67 -4.62 5.24
CA ILE A 107 17.39 -4.25 4.01
C ILE A 107 17.16 -5.36 2.99
N CYS A 108 16.77 -5.00 1.76
CA CYS A 108 16.69 -5.95 0.66
C CYS A 108 18.11 -6.36 0.22
N ASN A 109 18.34 -7.66 0.02
CA ASN A 109 19.61 -8.20 -0.47
C ASN A 109 19.89 -7.94 -1.96
N GLY A 110 18.91 -7.46 -2.72
CA GLY A 110 19.06 -7.10 -4.14
C GLY A 110 18.81 -8.23 -5.13
N ASP A 111 18.54 -9.45 -4.66
CA ASP A 111 18.32 -10.64 -5.50
C ASP A 111 16.85 -10.75 -5.98
N ILE A 112 16.31 -9.66 -6.54
CA ILE A 112 14.94 -9.61 -7.05
C ILE A 112 14.96 -9.80 -8.56
N ASN A 113 14.30 -10.85 -9.06
CA ASN A 113 13.97 -10.97 -10.48
C ASN A 113 12.72 -10.13 -10.80
N PHE A 114 12.92 -8.89 -11.22
CA PHE A 114 11.82 -7.97 -11.55
C PHE A 114 11.04 -8.41 -12.80
N ALA A 115 11.64 -9.19 -13.68
CA ALA A 115 11.01 -9.69 -14.90
C ALA A 115 10.33 -11.07 -14.72
N HIS A 116 10.17 -11.54 -13.48
CA HIS A 116 9.41 -12.75 -13.22
C HIS A 116 7.97 -12.57 -13.74
N PRO A 117 7.38 -13.52 -14.48
CA PRO A 117 6.05 -13.36 -15.09
C PRO A 117 4.94 -13.07 -14.05
N ASP A 118 5.14 -13.55 -12.83
CA ASP A 118 4.21 -13.39 -11.71
C ASP A 118 4.61 -12.25 -10.74
N PHE A 119 5.51 -11.36 -11.17
CA PHE A 119 6.05 -10.30 -10.32
C PHE A 119 5.01 -9.24 -9.96
N ALA A 120 5.01 -8.83 -8.69
CA ALA A 120 4.35 -7.64 -8.21
C ALA A 120 5.23 -6.91 -7.18
N LEU A 121 5.16 -5.59 -7.16
CA LEU A 121 5.79 -4.73 -6.15
C LEU A 121 4.73 -3.81 -5.54
N MET A 122 4.73 -3.70 -4.22
CA MET A 122 3.84 -2.81 -3.48
C MET A 122 4.66 -1.88 -2.59
N CYS A 123 4.47 -0.58 -2.71
CA CYS A 123 5.00 0.42 -1.79
C CYS A 123 4.05 0.64 -0.62
N ALA A 124 4.61 0.98 0.52
CA ALA A 124 3.86 1.44 1.69
C ALA A 124 4.60 2.55 2.43
N ARG A 125 3.87 3.31 3.24
CA ARG A 125 4.39 4.50 3.91
C ARG A 125 3.63 4.85 5.19
N THR A 126 4.22 5.71 6.02
CA THR A 126 3.54 6.35 7.15
C THR A 126 2.71 7.56 6.69
N GLY A 127 3.35 8.67 6.32
CA GLY A 127 2.71 9.97 6.06
C GLY A 127 2.96 10.55 4.66
N LEU A 128 2.43 11.75 4.41
CA LEU A 128 2.57 12.48 3.13
C LEU A 128 3.60 13.63 3.19
N ALA A 129 4.09 13.93 4.39
CA ALA A 129 4.83 15.15 4.74
C ALA A 129 6.30 14.85 5.07
N GLY A 130 7.03 15.88 5.51
CA GLY A 130 8.33 15.70 6.14
C GLY A 130 8.28 14.65 7.26
N GLY A 131 9.29 13.79 7.34
CA GLY A 131 9.35 12.65 8.25
C GLY A 131 8.62 11.39 7.77
N ALA A 132 7.95 11.41 6.61
CA ALA A 132 7.37 10.20 6.02
C ALA A 132 8.45 9.15 5.75
N VAL A 133 8.22 7.94 6.26
CA VAL A 133 9.04 6.75 6.04
C VAL A 133 8.31 5.84 5.07
N SER A 134 9.03 5.34 4.07
CA SER A 134 8.49 4.43 3.05
C SER A 134 9.27 3.12 2.97
N TRP A 135 8.60 2.09 2.50
CA TRP A 135 9.13 0.75 2.27
C TRP A 135 8.40 0.09 1.12
N PHE A 136 8.87 -1.09 0.72
CA PHE A 136 8.23 -1.88 -0.30
C PHE A 136 8.17 -3.36 0.07
N TYR A 137 7.34 -4.07 -0.68
CA TYR A 137 7.21 -5.53 -0.70
C TYR A 137 7.32 -6.02 -2.13
N THR A 138 7.73 -7.27 -2.30
CA THR A 138 7.72 -7.96 -3.58
C THR A 138 6.95 -9.26 -3.50
N SER A 139 6.37 -9.68 -4.61
CA SER A 139 5.77 -10.99 -4.81
C SER A 139 6.28 -11.53 -6.15
N ILE A 140 6.52 -12.83 -6.20
CA ILE A 140 6.81 -13.59 -7.43
C ILE A 140 5.78 -14.69 -7.64
N ASP A 141 4.63 -14.58 -6.98
CA ASP A 141 3.55 -15.56 -6.97
C ASP A 141 2.19 -14.85 -7.07
N ARG A 142 2.10 -13.79 -7.87
CA ARG A 142 0.85 -13.06 -8.14
C ARG A 142 0.14 -12.58 -6.87
N CYS A 143 0.89 -12.01 -5.93
CA CYS A 143 0.40 -11.51 -4.65
C CYS A 143 -0.20 -12.59 -3.74
N HIS A 144 0.16 -13.86 -3.91
CA HIS A 144 -0.21 -14.92 -2.96
C HIS A 144 0.61 -14.82 -1.67
N THR A 145 1.86 -14.39 -1.78
CA THR A 145 2.72 -14.03 -0.66
C THR A 145 3.45 -12.72 -0.95
N TRP A 146 3.88 -12.03 0.11
CA TRP A 146 4.64 -10.80 0.01
C TRP A 146 5.90 -10.88 0.86
N ALA A 147 7.06 -10.74 0.21
CA ALA A 147 8.35 -10.60 0.85
C ALA A 147 8.61 -9.14 1.23
N GLY A 148 9.12 -8.89 2.44
CA GLY A 148 9.28 -7.56 3.02
C GLY A 148 8.76 -7.52 4.45
N PRO A 149 8.63 -6.33 5.08
CA PRO A 149 8.86 -4.99 4.51
C PRO A 149 10.35 -4.67 4.31
N TYR A 150 10.69 -4.08 3.15
CA TYR A 150 12.05 -3.61 2.84
C TYR A 150 12.14 -2.09 2.81
N ARG A 151 13.10 -1.52 3.55
CA ARG A 151 13.27 -0.07 3.67
C ARG A 151 13.54 0.60 2.32
N LEU A 152 12.82 1.68 1.99
CA LEU A 152 13.24 2.60 0.94
C LEU A 152 14.20 3.66 1.51
N PRO A 153 15.29 3.99 0.80
CA PRO A 153 16.13 5.12 1.14
C PRO A 153 15.36 6.45 1.11
N MET A 154 15.89 7.46 1.80
CA MET A 154 15.32 8.81 1.76
C MET A 154 15.76 9.62 0.53
N PHE A 155 16.75 9.14 -0.22
CA PHE A 155 17.31 9.80 -1.41
C PHE A 155 17.69 11.28 -1.21
N GLY A 156 18.08 11.67 0.01
CA GLY A 156 18.40 13.05 0.37
C GLY A 156 17.19 13.97 0.61
N PHE A 157 15.97 13.44 0.59
CA PHE A 157 14.74 14.18 0.90
C PHE A 157 14.34 14.05 2.37
N ARG A 158 13.48 14.96 2.81
CA ARG A 158 12.98 15.04 4.20
C ARG A 158 11.83 14.06 4.49
N GLY A 159 11.19 13.55 3.45
CA GLY A 159 10.04 12.64 3.51
C GLY A 159 9.86 12.00 2.15
N ILE A 160 9.68 10.68 2.12
CA ILE A 160 9.24 9.95 0.92
C ILE A 160 7.85 9.40 1.22
N ALA A 161 6.88 9.75 0.39
CA ALA A 161 5.50 9.30 0.47
C ALA A 161 5.22 8.34 -0.69
N ALA A 162 5.82 7.16 -0.64
CA ALA A 162 5.74 6.20 -1.73
C ALA A 162 4.31 5.68 -1.90
N ARG A 163 3.81 5.74 -3.13
CA ARG A 163 2.70 4.95 -3.62
C ARG A 163 3.25 3.95 -4.62
N THR A 164 2.50 2.90 -4.89
CA THR A 164 2.92 1.90 -5.89
C THR A 164 2.78 2.47 -7.28
N ASP A 165 3.91 2.83 -7.84
CA ASP A 165 4.07 3.24 -9.23
C ASP A 165 5.48 2.85 -9.66
N TYR A 166 5.57 1.89 -10.57
CA TYR A 166 6.85 1.33 -11.00
C TYR A 166 6.84 0.88 -12.45
N LEU A 167 8.03 0.87 -13.04
CA LEU A 167 8.28 0.33 -14.38
C LEU A 167 9.41 -0.69 -14.29
N VAL A 168 9.10 -1.93 -14.64
CA VAL A 168 10.11 -2.98 -14.85
C VAL A 168 10.73 -2.79 -16.22
N THR A 169 12.05 -2.57 -16.25
CA THR A 169 12.79 -2.40 -17.51
C THR A 169 13.41 -3.72 -17.96
N ASN A 170 13.94 -4.50 -17.01
CA ASN A 170 14.52 -5.82 -17.25
C ASN A 170 14.59 -6.60 -15.92
N GLN A 171 15.17 -7.81 -15.97
CA GLN A 171 15.29 -8.71 -14.82
C GLN A 171 15.94 -8.08 -13.58
N GLU A 172 16.87 -7.14 -13.76
CA GLU A 172 17.68 -6.55 -12.67
C GLU A 172 17.33 -5.08 -12.41
N THR A 173 16.43 -4.49 -13.21
CA THR A 173 16.14 -3.05 -13.16
C THR A 173 14.66 -2.76 -13.08
N CYS A 174 14.26 -2.10 -11.99
CA CYS A 174 12.93 -1.54 -11.77
C CYS A 174 13.04 -0.08 -11.34
N SER A 175 12.32 0.81 -12.02
CA SER A 175 12.22 2.23 -11.66
C SER A 175 10.97 2.45 -10.82
N LEU A 176 11.10 3.13 -9.68
CA LEU A 176 9.95 3.56 -8.87
C LEU A 176 9.73 5.07 -9.05
N PHE A 177 8.47 5.48 -9.19
CA PHE A 177 8.07 6.88 -9.27
C PHE A 177 7.55 7.33 -7.90
N LEU A 178 8.36 8.12 -7.20
CA LEU A 178 8.16 8.44 -5.78
C LEU A 178 7.82 9.91 -5.59
N THR A 179 6.92 10.20 -4.65
CA THR A 179 6.64 11.57 -4.21
C THR A 179 7.52 11.92 -3.01
N ALA A 180 8.16 13.09 -3.05
CA ALA A 180 8.92 13.61 -1.93
C ALA A 180 8.14 14.72 -1.20
N ALA A 181 8.50 14.97 0.06
CA ALA A 181 8.07 16.17 0.76
C ALA A 181 8.70 17.42 0.12
N LYS A 182 7.95 18.52 0.08
CA LYS A 182 8.43 19.85 -0.29
C LYS A 182 9.39 20.39 0.78
N SER A 183 10.07 21.49 0.47
CA SER A 183 10.99 22.16 1.40
C SER A 183 10.29 22.77 2.62
N ASP A 184 8.98 23.01 2.55
CA ASP A 184 8.13 23.47 3.67
C ASP A 184 7.51 22.32 4.46
N ASP A 185 8.05 21.10 4.31
CA ASP A 185 7.57 19.85 4.91
C ASP A 185 6.15 19.42 4.51
N LYS A 186 5.52 20.08 3.53
CA LYS A 186 4.21 19.69 2.99
C LYS A 186 4.33 18.69 1.83
N GLU A 187 3.20 18.08 1.48
CA GLU A 187 3.11 17.08 0.42
C GLU A 187 3.24 17.67 -1.00
N GLY A 188 3.51 16.77 -1.96
CA GLY A 188 3.33 17.02 -3.39
C GLY A 188 4.54 17.63 -4.11
N ARG A 189 5.76 17.25 -3.75
CA ARG A 189 6.93 17.46 -4.64
C ARG A 189 6.98 16.28 -5.61
N VAL A 190 6.72 16.58 -6.89
CA VAL A 190 6.78 15.65 -8.02
C VAL A 190 8.04 15.94 -8.81
#